data_AF-A0A3E2W4S0-F1
#
_entry.id   AF-A0A3E2W4S0-F1
#
_cell.length_a   1.000
_cell.length_b   1.000
_cell.length_c   1.000
_cell.angle_alpha   90.00
_cell.angle_beta   90.00
_cell.angle_gamma   90.00
#
_symmetry.space_group_name_H-M   'P 1'
#
loop_
_entity.id
_entity.type
_entity.pdbx_description
1 polymer ?
#
loop_
_entity_poly.entity_id
_entity_poly.type
_entity_poly.pdbx_seq_one_letter_code
_entity_poly.pdbx_strand_id
1 'polypeptide(L)' 'NNYDLLYKNECQNWRNKINKAKRTAGFPADQLEEMLTAFEAFKKEALKRKKAVKEKTASPKEFTDWLYQQSNIIINLSVY' A
#
# COMPACT_ATOMS: atom_id res chain seq x y z
N ASN A 1 9.44 -9.63 -14.15
CA ASN A 1 8.23 -8.80 -14.14
C ASN A 1 8.41 -7.60 -13.23
N ASN A 2 8.46 -6.40 -13.81
CA ASN A 2 8.72 -5.14 -13.11
C ASN A 2 7.66 -4.82 -12.03
N TYR A 3 6.39 -5.15 -12.30
CA TYR A 3 5.27 -4.86 -11.40
C TYR A 3 5.27 -5.69 -10.10
N ASP A 4 5.83 -6.91 -10.11
CA ASP A 4 5.96 -7.75 -8.91
C ASP A 4 6.97 -7.16 -7.91
N LEU A 5 8.06 -6.59 -8.41
CA LEU A 5 9.06 -5.90 -7.59
C LEU A 5 8.47 -4.62 -6.99
N LEU A 6 7.76 -3.83 -7.79
CA LEU A 6 7.07 -2.62 -7.33
C LEU A 6 6.06 -2.93 -6.22
N TYR A 7 5.26 -4.00 -6.36
CA TYR A 7 4.34 -4.42 -5.32
C TYR A 7 5.04 -4.79 -4.00
N LYS A 8 6.18 -5.52 -4.07
CA LYS A 8 6.98 -5.85 -2.88
C LYS A 8 7.55 -4.60 -2.22
N ASN A 9 8.03 -3.64 -3.02
CA ASN A 9 8.56 -2.38 -2.52
C ASN A 9 7.47 -1.56 -1.83
N GLU A 10 6.27 -1.45 -2.40
CA GLU A 10 5.15 -0.75 -1.75
C GLU A 10 4.71 -1.47 -0.47
N CYS A 11 4.64 -2.81 -0.47
CA CYS A 11 4.38 -3.58 0.76
C CYS A 11 5.39 -3.28 1.87
N GLN A 12 6.65 -3.06 1.51
CA GLN A 12 7.70 -2.70 2.47
C GLN A 12 7.54 -1.25 2.93
N ASN A 13 7.23 -0.32 2.02
CA ASN A 13 6.97 1.09 2.32
C ASN A 13 5.84 1.23 3.36
N TRP A 14 4.69 0.57 3.13
CA TRP A 14 3.57 0.54 4.07
C TRP A 14 3.99 0.05 5.46
N ARG A 15 4.71 -1.08 5.53
CA ARG A 15 5.21 -1.62 6.80
C ARG A 15 6.16 -0.66 7.51
N ASN A 16 7.07 -0.03 6.77
CA ASN A 16 8.03 0.92 7.35
C ASN A 16 7.31 2.14 7.93
N LYS A 17 6.31 2.68 7.24
CA LYS A 17 5.51 3.82 7.71
C LYS A 17 4.67 3.46 8.94
N ILE A 18 3.98 2.33 8.92
CA ILE A 18 3.21 1.83 10.07
C ILE A 18 4.13 1.57 11.28
N ASN A 19 5.27 0.92 11.07
CA ASN A 19 6.22 0.66 12.14
C ASN A 19 6.83 1.95 12.71
N LYS A 20 7.03 2.97 11.87
CA LYS A 20 7.43 4.30 12.32
C LYS A 20 6.33 4.91 13.20
N ALA A 21 5.08 4.95 12.73
CA ALA A 21 3.94 5.45 13.49
C ALA A 21 3.79 4.76 14.86
N LYS A 22 3.92 3.42 14.91
CA LYS A 22 3.90 2.63 16.16
C LYS A 22 5.01 3.00 17.16
N ARG A 23 6.15 3.49 16.67
CA ARG A 23 7.31 3.87 17.49
C ARG A 23 7.32 5.35 17.85
N THR A 24 6.54 6.17 17.16
CA THR A 24 6.39 7.60 17.45
C THR A 24 5.54 7.78 18.71
N ALA A 25 6.15 8.26 19.79
CA ALA A 25 5.43 8.59 21.00
C ALA A 25 4.42 9.72 20.73
N GLY A 26 3.18 9.54 21.17
CA GLY A 26 2.09 10.50 20.94
C GLY A 26 1.45 10.42 19.56
N PHE A 27 1.80 9.45 18.71
CA PHE A 27 1.08 9.24 17.45
C PHE A 27 -0.38 8.86 17.72
N PRO A 28 -1.38 9.44 17.03
CA PRO A 28 -2.78 9.20 17.32
C PRO A 28 -3.14 7.73 17.06
N ALA A 29 -3.80 7.10 18.03
CA ALA A 29 -4.24 5.71 17.89
C ALA A 29 -5.22 5.56 16.71
N ASP A 30 -6.13 6.52 16.52
CA ASP A 30 -7.10 6.53 15.43
C ASP A 30 -6.41 6.56 14.06
N GLN A 31 -5.39 7.40 13.90
CA GLN A 31 -4.61 7.49 12.66
C GLN A 31 -3.79 6.22 12.42
N LEU A 32 -3.29 5.58 13.48
CA LEU A 32 -2.57 4.30 13.35
C LEU A 32 -3.52 3.16 12.94
N GLU A 33 -4.73 3.13 13.50
CA GLU A 33 -5.77 2.18 13.13
C GLU A 33 -6.21 2.38 11.67
N GLU A 34 -6.33 3.63 11.22
CA GLU A 34 -6.63 3.97 9.82
C GLU A 34 -5.52 3.50 8.88
N MET A 35 -4.24 3.71 9.24
CA MET A 35 -3.10 3.18 8.47
C MET A 35 -3.12 1.65 8.35
N LEU A 36 -3.46 0.94 9.45
CA LEU A 36 -3.57 -0.52 9.45
C LEU A 36 -4.74 -1.01 8.58
N THR A 37 -5.88 -0.36 8.68
CA THR A 37 -7.09 -0.67 7.90
C THR A 37 -6.85 -0.44 6.40
N ALA A 38 -6.23 0.70 6.06
CA ALA A 38 -5.85 1.02 4.69
C ALA A 38 -4.84 0.01 4.12
N PHE A 39 -3.89 -0.47 4.94
CA PHE A 39 -2.93 -1.50 4.50
C PHE A 39 -3.58 -2.86 4.21
N GLU A 40 -4.54 -3.29 5.03
CA GLU A 40 -5.27 -4.54 4.75
C GLU A 40 -6.17 -4.41 3.51
N ALA A 41 -6.81 -3.26 3.31
CA ALA A 41 -7.56 -2.97 2.08
C ALA A 41 -6.64 -2.99 0.85
N PHE A 42 -5.48 -2.32 0.93
CA PHE A 42 -4.45 -2.32 -0.10
C PHE A 42 -4.03 -3.73 -0.50
N LYS A 43 -3.70 -4.59 0.46
CA LYS A 43 -3.30 -5.99 0.18
C LYS A 43 -4.38 -6.75 -0.56
N LYS A 44 -5.64 -6.64 -0.13
CA LYS A 44 -6.78 -7.34 -0.75
C LYS A 44 -6.97 -6.90 -2.20
N GLU A 45 -6.95 -5.59 -2.44
CA GLU A 45 -7.12 -5.03 -3.78
C GLU A 45 -5.92 -5.34 -4.69
N ALA A 46 -4.70 -5.28 -4.16
CA ALA A 46 -3.49 -5.60 -4.91
C ALA A 46 -3.49 -7.06 -5.39
N LEU A 47 -3.96 -8.00 -4.56
CA LEU A 47 -4.09 -9.40 -4.96
C LEU A 47 -5.11 -9.60 -6.08
N LYS A 48 -6.26 -8.92 -6.00
CA LYS A 48 -7.28 -8.96 -7.07
C LYS A 48 -6.73 -8.43 -8.39
N ARG A 49 -6.10 -7.25 -8.37
CA ARG A 49 -5.52 -6.63 -9.57
C ARG A 49 -4.38 -7.45 -10.16
N LYS A 50 -3.52 -8.01 -9.30
CA LYS A 50 -2.45 -8.93 -9.73
C LYS A 50 -3.00 -10.17 -10.43
N LYS A 51 -4.13 -10.72 -9.96
CA LYS A 51 -4.83 -11.82 -10.63
C LYS A 51 -5.37 -11.38 -12.01
N ALA A 52 -5.99 -10.20 -12.09
CA ALA A 52 -6.45 -9.64 -13.36
C ALA A 52 -5.32 -9.43 -14.39
N VAL A 53 -4.14 -8.98 -13.94
CA VAL A 53 -2.96 -8.87 -14.82
C VAL A 53 -2.51 -10.25 -15.34
N LYS A 54 -2.53 -11.29 -14.50
CA LYS A 54 -2.20 -12.66 -14.93
C LYS A 54 -3.21 -13.23 -15.92
N GLU A 55 -4.49 -12.90 -15.73
CA GLU A 55 -5.59 -13.31 -16.62
C GLU A 55 -5.67 -12.44 -17.90
N LYS A 56 -4.78 -11.46 -18.06
CA LYS A 56 -4.75 -10.49 -19.17
C LYS A 56 -6.03 -9.65 -19.28
N THR A 57 -6.79 -9.55 -18.20
CA THR A 57 -7.98 -8.69 -18.09
C THR A 57 -7.66 -7.28 -17.61
N ALA A 58 -6.45 -7.06 -17.09
CA ALA A 58 -5.88 -5.76 -16.80
C ALA A 58 -4.43 -5.69 -17.30
N SER A 59 -3.95 -4.49 -17.61
CA SER A 59 -2.55 -4.30 -18.01
C SER A 59 -1.62 -4.19 -16.79
N PRO A 60 -0.35 -4.64 -16.90
CA PRO A 60 0.65 -4.37 -15.88
C PRO A 60 0.82 -2.87 -15.57
N LYS A 61 0.61 -2.00 -16.58
CA LYS A 61 0.70 -0.55 -16.43
C LYS A 61 -0.38 -0.02 -15.49
N GLU A 62 -1.64 -0.42 -15.68
CA GLU A 62 -2.74 -0.01 -14.79
C GLU A 62 -2.51 -0.47 -13.34
N PHE A 63 -1.91 -1.64 -13.15
CA PHE A 63 -1.53 -2.10 -11.81
C PHE A 63 -0.42 -1.23 -11.21
N THR A 64 0.61 -0.88 -11.99
CA THR A 64 1.67 0.02 -11.55
C THR A 64 1.16 1.44 -11.26
N ASP A 65 0.31 2.01 -12.11
CA ASP A 65 -0.29 3.33 -11.90
C ASP A 65 -1.14 3.35 -10.63
N TRP A 66 -1.89 2.28 -10.38
CA TRP A 66 -2.63 2.11 -9.13
C TRP A 66 -1.71 2.02 -7.91
N LEU A 67 -0.59 1.28 -7.98
CA LEU A 67 0.39 1.22 -6.87
C LEU A 67 0.92 2.61 -6.49
N TYR A 68 1.17 3.49 -7.47
CA TYR A 68 1.60 4.86 -7.19
C TYR A 68 0.53 5.66 -6.41
N GLN A 69 -0.75 5.48 -6.73
CA GLN A 69 -1.84 6.11 -5.97
C GLN A 69 -1.86 5.65 -4.50
N GLN A 70 -1.59 4.36 -4.26
CA GLN A 70 -1.54 3.79 -2.91
C GLN A 70 -0.38 4.36 -2.08
N SER A 71 0.74 4.72 -2.71
CA SER A 71 1.87 5.37 -2.05
C SER A 71 1.48 6.74 -1.48
N ASN A 72 0.66 7.51 -2.20
CA ASN A 72 0.19 8.81 -1.73
C ASN A 72 -0.74 8.69 -0.51
N ILE A 73 -1.57 7.65 -0.46
CA ILE A 73 -2.47 7.40 0.68
C ILE A 73 -1.66 7.20 1.97
N ILE A 74 -0.65 6.31 1.95
CA ILE A 74 0.16 6.08 3.14
C ILE A 74 1.03 7.28 3.52
N ILE A 75 1.48 8.07 2.54
CA ILE A 75 2.19 9.32 2.82
C ILE A 75 1.26 10.24 3.61
N ASN A 76 0.06 10.53 3.11
CA ASN A 76 -0.91 11.40 3.76
C ASN A 76 -1.30 10.91 5.16
N LEU A 77 -1.56 9.61 5.31
CA LEU A 77 -1.87 9.00 6.61
C LEU A 77 -0.67 8.97 7.57
N SER A 78 0.56 9.14 7.07
CA SER A 78 1.77 9.17 7.89
C SER A 78 2.25 10.59 8.24
N VAL A 79 1.60 11.63 7.71
CA VAL A 79 1.87 13.01 8.10
C VAL A 79 1.23 13.24 9.48
N TYR A 80 2.09 13.29 10.48
CA TYR A 80 1.79 13.67 11.86
C TYR A 80 2.99 14.46 12.40
#